data_AF-A0A2G6DRA4-F1
#
_entry.id   AF-A0A2G6DRA4-F1
#
_cell.length_a   1.000
_cell.length_b   1.000
_cell.length_c   1.000
_cell.angle_alpha   90.00
_cell.angle_beta   90.00
_cell.angle_gamma   90.00
#
_symmetry.space_group_name_H-M   'P 1'
#
loop_
_entity.id
_entity.type
_entity.pdbx_description
1 polymer ?
#
loop_
_entity_poly.entity_id
_entity_poly.type
_entity_poly.pdbx_seq_one_letter_code
_entity_poly.pdbx_strand_id
1 'polypeptide(L)'
;MYIIDKDENKLNEVNVVTFAEAGFKERKNLQEWIAKDPTCLGEELLIIQKEFSGFDETKERLDLLALDKSGNLVIIENKLDSTGKDVVWQALKYVSYCSSLSVEDIENIYEEYLGKINSKDDAKEMLSDFFDGEEYEEKINIGYSQRMILVSGNYRKEVTSTVIWLLNNGIDVTCFKATPYKIGENYVIDFRQIIPLKDAEEYIIKIAEKQKKETLNQRVRGSQQEKMKVFWSEFLEASSKLEQTKHLTENLTARPATWISVSLGKQGITLNLVVSGKYARAEIYITCGDRDINKRIFDTFEKEKEKIEQEVGFNLTWERMDNKVTSRIKRENNTLSVYKKEDYPEAIEFLLESLEKMQPVFAKYVEKLDI
;
A
#
# COMPACT_ATOMS: atom_id res chain seq x y z
N MET A 1 -27.41 -29.64 -3.23
CA MET A 1 -26.74 -30.79 -3.88
C MET A 1 -27.84 -31.76 -4.29
N TYR A 2 -27.69 -32.47 -5.41
CA TYR A 2 -28.68 -33.43 -5.90
C TYR A 2 -28.01 -34.79 -6.15
N ILE A 3 -28.72 -35.87 -5.88
CA ILE A 3 -28.36 -37.23 -6.31
C ILE A 3 -29.09 -37.49 -7.62
N ILE A 4 -28.35 -37.91 -8.64
CA ILE A 4 -28.91 -38.32 -9.94
C ILE A 4 -29.43 -39.75 -9.80
N ASP A 5 -30.72 -39.92 -10.02
CA ASP A 5 -31.32 -41.22 -10.30
C ASP A 5 -31.28 -41.45 -11.81
N LYS A 6 -30.41 -42.37 -12.25
CA LYS A 6 -30.19 -42.64 -13.66
C LYS A 6 -31.34 -43.42 -14.29
N ASP A 7 -32.03 -44.25 -13.51
CA ASP A 7 -33.07 -45.14 -14.01
C ASP A 7 -34.36 -44.37 -14.25
N GLU A 8 -34.67 -43.42 -13.36
CA GLU A 8 -35.83 -42.53 -13.50
C GLU A 8 -35.50 -41.18 -14.17
N ASN A 9 -34.23 -40.93 -14.51
CA ASN A 9 -33.73 -39.66 -15.06
C ASN A 9 -34.22 -38.43 -14.26
N LYS A 10 -34.13 -38.51 -12.93
CA LYS A 10 -34.58 -37.46 -12.01
C LYS A 10 -33.47 -37.01 -11.06
N LEU A 11 -33.63 -35.80 -10.52
CA LEU A 11 -32.77 -35.26 -9.47
C LEU A 11 -33.50 -35.38 -8.13
N ASN A 12 -32.85 -36.05 -7.17
CA ASN A 12 -33.31 -36.10 -5.80
C ASN A 12 -32.52 -35.11 -4.97
N GLU A 13 -33.20 -34.18 -4.29
CA GLU A 13 -32.52 -33.21 -3.43
C GLU A 13 -31.89 -33.93 -2.23
N VAL A 14 -30.64 -33.56 -1.93
CA VAL A 14 -29.94 -34.07 -0.75
C VAL A 14 -30.31 -33.23 0.46
N ASN A 15 -30.78 -33.89 1.51
CA ASN A 15 -31.13 -33.23 2.76
C ASN A 15 -29.88 -32.64 3.43
N VAL A 16 -29.85 -31.31 3.51
CA VAL A 16 -28.90 -30.58 4.35
C VAL A 16 -29.30 -30.80 5.81
N VAL A 17 -28.32 -31.10 6.65
CA VAL A 17 -28.52 -31.23 8.11
C VAL A 17 -27.58 -30.29 8.83
N THR A 18 -27.92 -29.90 10.05
CA THR A 18 -26.99 -29.19 10.93
C THR A 18 -26.01 -30.18 11.57
N PHE A 19 -24.84 -29.67 12.01
CA PHE A 19 -23.90 -30.50 12.78
C PHE A 19 -24.53 -31.08 14.05
N ALA A 20 -25.40 -30.32 14.71
CA ALA A 20 -26.11 -30.76 15.91
C ALA A 20 -27.07 -31.93 15.63
N GLU A 21 -27.87 -31.84 14.56
CA GLU A 21 -28.79 -32.91 14.14
C GLU A 21 -28.04 -34.18 13.72
N ALA A 22 -26.87 -34.03 13.09
CA ALA A 22 -26.01 -35.15 12.71
C ALA A 22 -25.19 -35.72 13.88
N GLY A 23 -25.23 -35.10 15.07
CA GLY A 23 -24.49 -35.54 16.25
C GLY A 23 -22.99 -35.22 16.23
N PHE A 24 -22.55 -34.35 15.32
CA PHE A 24 -21.15 -33.95 15.18
C PHE A 24 -20.79 -32.77 16.08
N LYS A 25 -19.61 -32.82 16.68
CA LYS A 25 -19.08 -31.78 17.58
C LYS A 25 -17.80 -31.16 17.04
N GLU A 26 -17.53 -29.92 17.40
CA GLU A 26 -16.44 -29.09 16.86
C GLU A 26 -15.09 -29.79 16.98
N ARG A 27 -14.66 -30.03 18.22
CA ARG A 27 -13.38 -30.66 18.53
C ARG A 27 -13.31 -32.15 18.23
N LYS A 28 -14.42 -32.87 18.42
CA LYS A 28 -14.43 -34.34 18.25
C LYS A 28 -14.54 -34.78 16.79
N ASN A 29 -15.03 -33.91 15.91
CA ASN A 29 -15.35 -34.26 14.53
C ASN A 29 -14.74 -33.27 13.55
N LEU A 30 -15.23 -32.02 13.49
CA LEU A 30 -14.81 -31.06 12.45
C LEU A 30 -13.30 -30.83 12.47
N GLN A 31 -12.75 -30.52 13.64
CA GLN A 31 -11.30 -30.34 13.83
C GLN A 31 -10.51 -31.60 13.46
N GLU A 32 -10.98 -32.79 13.87
CA GLU A 32 -10.31 -34.06 13.58
C GLU A 32 -10.35 -34.42 12.09
N TRP A 33 -11.41 -34.07 11.38
CA TRP A 33 -11.51 -34.28 9.93
C TRP A 33 -10.49 -33.43 9.19
N ILE A 34 -10.46 -32.12 9.49
CA ILE A 34 -9.49 -31.19 8.90
C ILE A 34 -8.07 -31.58 9.27
N ALA A 35 -7.82 -31.98 10.51
CA ALA A 35 -6.49 -32.38 10.95
C ALA A 35 -5.95 -33.62 10.20
N LYS A 36 -6.83 -34.55 9.84
CA LYS A 36 -6.48 -35.79 9.14
C LYS A 36 -6.36 -35.62 7.63
N ASP A 37 -7.16 -34.74 7.05
CA ASP A 37 -7.17 -34.45 5.63
C ASP A 37 -7.38 -32.95 5.39
N PRO A 38 -6.32 -32.14 5.58
CA PRO A 38 -6.43 -30.69 5.43
C PRO A 38 -6.66 -30.24 3.97
N THR A 39 -6.45 -31.14 3.01
CA THR A 39 -6.71 -30.88 1.58
C THR A 39 -8.18 -30.57 1.31
N CYS A 40 -9.09 -30.90 2.24
CA CYS A 40 -10.48 -30.49 2.20
C CYS A 40 -10.66 -28.96 2.19
N LEU A 41 -9.66 -28.19 2.61
CA LEU A 41 -9.61 -26.73 2.53
C LEU A 41 -9.06 -26.23 1.17
N GLY A 42 -8.86 -27.12 0.19
CA GLY A 42 -8.56 -26.74 -1.18
C GLY A 42 -7.11 -26.29 -1.43
N GLU A 43 -6.20 -26.56 -0.49
CA GLU A 43 -4.76 -26.35 -0.60
C GLU A 43 -4.00 -27.40 0.23
N GLU A 44 -2.69 -27.52 -0.01
CA GLU A 44 -1.82 -28.40 0.77
C GLU A 44 -1.38 -27.70 2.06
N LEU A 45 -1.69 -28.31 3.21
CA LEU A 45 -1.30 -27.81 4.52
C LEU A 45 -0.68 -28.95 5.33
N LEU A 46 0.38 -28.62 6.08
CA LEU A 46 0.95 -29.50 7.09
C LEU A 46 0.41 -29.11 8.47
N ILE A 47 -0.38 -29.98 9.09
CA ILE A 47 -0.86 -29.75 10.46
C ILE A 47 0.27 -30.01 11.43
N ILE A 48 0.72 -28.97 12.13
CA ILE A 48 1.83 -29.05 13.07
C ILE A 48 1.39 -29.09 14.52
N GLN A 49 0.16 -28.68 14.86
CA GLN A 49 -0.38 -28.83 16.21
C GLN A 49 -1.91 -28.76 16.27
N LYS A 50 -2.49 -29.42 17.28
CA LYS A 50 -3.91 -29.33 17.64
C LYS A 50 -4.08 -28.75 19.04
N GLU A 51 -5.12 -27.95 19.23
CA GLU A 51 -5.44 -27.31 20.53
C GLU A 51 -4.23 -26.61 21.17
N PHE A 52 -3.41 -25.91 20.35
CA PHE A 52 -2.16 -25.30 20.80
C PHE A 52 -2.43 -24.23 21.88
N SER A 53 -1.75 -24.37 23.02
CA SER A 53 -1.93 -23.52 24.19
C SER A 53 -0.62 -23.00 24.77
N GLY A 54 0.44 -22.94 23.96
CA GLY A 54 1.77 -22.46 24.36
C GLY A 54 1.87 -20.93 24.47
N PHE A 55 0.74 -20.23 24.59
CA PHE A 55 0.68 -18.78 24.71
C PHE A 55 0.80 -18.40 26.18
N ASP A 56 1.91 -17.77 26.55
CA ASP A 56 2.19 -17.35 27.94
C ASP A 56 1.00 -16.60 28.56
N GLU A 57 0.72 -16.92 29.83
CA GLU A 57 -0.27 -16.23 30.68
C GLU A 57 -1.75 -16.33 30.23
N THR A 58 -2.10 -17.19 29.27
CA THR A 58 -3.51 -17.38 28.84
C THR A 58 -3.98 -18.83 28.97
N LYS A 59 -5.31 -19.03 29.05
CA LYS A 59 -5.96 -20.36 28.94
C LYS A 59 -6.49 -20.62 27.53
N GLU A 60 -6.09 -19.79 26.58
CA GLU A 60 -6.60 -19.83 25.22
C GLU A 60 -5.98 -20.99 24.45
N ARG A 61 -6.71 -21.47 23.44
CA ARG A 61 -6.32 -22.64 22.66
C ARG A 61 -6.69 -22.42 21.21
N LEU A 62 -5.68 -22.43 20.35
CA LEU A 62 -5.83 -22.43 18.91
C LEU A 62 -6.28 -23.81 18.45
N ASP A 63 -7.35 -23.90 17.65
CA ASP A 63 -7.91 -25.19 17.23
C ASP A 63 -6.89 -26.01 16.42
N LEU A 64 -6.37 -25.48 15.31
CA LEU A 64 -5.29 -26.09 14.53
C LEU A 64 -4.25 -25.04 14.12
N LEU A 65 -2.99 -25.42 14.22
CA LEU A 65 -1.86 -24.68 13.64
C LEU A 65 -1.27 -25.50 12.50
N ALA A 66 -1.04 -24.85 11.36
CA ALA A 66 -0.51 -25.50 10.18
C ALA A 66 0.55 -24.65 9.46
N LEU A 67 1.22 -25.25 8.48
CA LEU A 67 2.08 -24.57 7.51
C LEU A 67 1.50 -24.76 6.10
N ASP A 68 1.60 -23.72 5.28
CA ASP A 68 1.37 -23.84 3.83
C ASP A 68 2.69 -24.06 3.07
N LYS A 69 2.58 -24.40 1.78
CA LYS A 69 3.73 -24.60 0.87
C LYS A 69 4.60 -23.35 0.66
N SER A 70 4.13 -22.16 1.06
CA SER A 70 4.92 -20.92 1.00
C SER A 70 5.69 -20.65 2.30
N GLY A 71 5.54 -21.51 3.32
CA GLY A 71 6.19 -21.35 4.62
C GLY A 71 5.40 -20.49 5.61
N ASN A 72 4.17 -20.08 5.28
CA ASN A 72 3.39 -19.25 6.18
C ASN A 72 2.76 -20.11 7.28
N LEU A 73 2.74 -19.61 8.52
CA LEU A 73 1.89 -20.19 9.55
C LEU A 73 0.42 -19.90 9.23
N VAL A 74 -0.38 -20.97 9.27
CA VAL A 74 -1.81 -20.96 8.98
C VAL A 74 -2.58 -21.26 10.26
N ILE A 75 -3.31 -20.27 10.74
CA ILE A 75 -4.12 -20.33 11.95
C ILE A 75 -5.52 -20.76 11.53
N ILE A 76 -5.95 -21.98 11.86
CA ILE A 76 -7.25 -22.52 11.46
C ILE A 76 -8.18 -22.55 12.66
N GLU A 77 -9.25 -21.75 12.62
CA GLU A 77 -10.26 -21.66 13.68
C GLU A 77 -11.60 -22.24 13.21
N ASN A 78 -12.12 -23.21 13.97
CA ASN A 78 -13.32 -23.96 13.64
C ASN A 78 -14.48 -23.49 14.52
N LYS A 79 -15.65 -23.24 13.94
CA LYS A 79 -16.87 -22.96 14.69
C LYS A 79 -18.09 -23.68 14.14
N LEU A 80 -18.75 -24.47 14.97
CA LEU A 80 -20.02 -25.09 14.59
C LEU A 80 -21.23 -24.14 14.70
N ASP A 81 -21.11 -23.10 15.53
CA ASP A 81 -22.22 -22.18 15.78
C ASP A 81 -22.50 -21.23 14.60
N SER A 82 -23.73 -20.73 14.55
CA SER A 82 -24.24 -19.85 13.49
C SER A 82 -23.88 -18.37 13.69
N THR A 83 -23.03 -18.05 14.67
CA THR A 83 -22.70 -16.67 15.00
C THR A 83 -21.35 -16.25 14.48
N GLY A 84 -20.33 -17.12 14.59
CA GLY A 84 -18.95 -16.82 14.18
C GLY A 84 -18.41 -15.52 14.78
N LYS A 85 -19.05 -14.96 15.81
CA LYS A 85 -18.86 -13.56 16.21
C LYS A 85 -17.47 -13.34 16.81
N ASP A 86 -17.00 -14.31 17.58
CA ASP A 86 -15.71 -14.24 18.26
C ASP A 86 -14.59 -14.89 17.43
N VAL A 87 -14.91 -15.60 16.34
CA VAL A 87 -13.94 -16.41 15.59
C VAL A 87 -12.84 -15.55 14.95
N VAL A 88 -13.20 -14.38 14.43
CA VAL A 88 -12.24 -13.46 13.80
C VAL A 88 -11.29 -12.89 14.85
N TRP A 89 -11.81 -12.52 16.02
CA TRP A 89 -11.00 -11.99 17.11
C TRP A 89 -10.06 -13.06 17.69
N GLN A 90 -10.55 -14.30 17.85
CA GLN A 90 -9.73 -15.43 18.27
C GLN A 90 -8.58 -15.68 17.28
N ALA A 91 -8.90 -15.84 15.99
CA ALA A 91 -7.90 -16.06 14.96
C ALA A 91 -6.86 -14.94 14.90
N LEU A 92 -7.28 -13.66 14.99
CA LEU A 92 -6.36 -12.52 14.99
C LEU A 92 -5.40 -12.52 16.18
N LYS A 93 -5.87 -12.88 17.38
CA LYS A 93 -4.97 -13.02 18.54
C LYS A 93 -3.94 -14.12 18.31
N TYR A 94 -4.38 -15.27 17.80
CA TYR A 94 -3.48 -16.39 17.54
C TYR A 94 -2.48 -16.07 16.44
N VAL A 95 -2.88 -15.37 15.38
CA VAL A 95 -1.94 -14.80 14.40
C VAL A 95 -0.90 -13.94 15.08
N SER A 96 -1.33 -13.02 15.95
CA SER A 96 -0.40 -12.15 16.69
C SER A 96 0.57 -12.96 17.54
N TYR A 97 0.12 -14.00 18.25
CA TYR A 97 0.98 -14.81 19.09
C TYR A 97 1.93 -15.68 18.27
N CYS A 98 1.45 -16.27 17.18
CA CYS A 98 2.26 -17.10 16.29
C CYS A 98 3.27 -16.30 15.46
N SER A 99 3.06 -14.98 15.28
CA SER A 99 3.97 -14.11 14.54
C SER A 99 5.38 -13.99 15.16
N SER A 100 5.53 -14.30 16.45
CA SER A 100 6.83 -14.28 17.13
C SER A 100 7.52 -15.64 17.19
N LEU A 101 6.89 -16.71 16.70
CA LEU A 101 7.48 -18.06 16.74
C LEU A 101 8.70 -18.13 15.82
N SER A 102 9.82 -18.59 16.38
CA SER A 102 11.01 -18.91 15.61
C SER A 102 10.88 -20.25 14.90
N VAL A 103 11.81 -20.56 13.99
CA VAL A 103 11.90 -21.88 13.36
C VAL A 103 12.05 -22.98 14.41
N GLU A 104 12.90 -22.78 15.41
CA GLU A 104 13.10 -23.74 16.51
C GLU A 104 11.82 -23.95 17.32
N ASP A 105 11.04 -22.90 17.58
CA ASP A 105 9.74 -23.03 18.24
C ASP A 105 8.78 -23.89 17.42
N ILE A 106 8.73 -23.68 16.10
CA ILE A 106 7.85 -24.41 15.19
C ILE A 106 8.24 -25.90 15.12
N GLU A 107 9.53 -26.20 15.03
CA GLU A 107 10.05 -27.57 15.10
C GLU A 107 9.64 -28.26 16.41
N ASN A 108 9.85 -27.59 17.55
CA ASN A 108 9.49 -28.11 18.86
C ASN A 108 7.97 -28.34 19.02
N ILE A 109 7.16 -27.39 18.53
CA ILE A 109 5.70 -27.51 18.52
C ILE A 109 5.27 -28.73 17.71
N TYR A 110 5.91 -28.96 16.56
CA TYR A 110 5.57 -30.07 15.70
C TYR A 110 6.01 -31.42 16.28
N GLU A 111 7.22 -31.48 16.83
CA GLU A 111 7.73 -32.66 17.53
C GLU A 111 6.83 -33.06 18.71
N GLU A 112 6.35 -32.09 19.50
CA GLU A 112 5.39 -32.34 20.57
C GLU A 112 4.07 -32.91 20.04
N TYR A 113 3.61 -32.42 18.89
CA TYR A 113 2.39 -32.93 18.25
C TYR A 113 2.55 -34.38 17.78
N LEU A 114 3.66 -34.70 17.10
CA LEU A 114 3.99 -36.06 16.66
C LEU A 114 4.05 -37.03 17.85
N GLY A 115 4.66 -36.60 18.96
CA GLY A 115 4.67 -37.35 20.21
C GLY A 115 3.25 -37.62 20.76
N LYS A 116 2.37 -36.61 20.77
CA LYS A 116 0.97 -36.75 21.25
C LYS A 116 0.15 -37.74 20.43
N ILE A 117 0.40 -37.83 19.12
CA ILE A 117 -0.28 -38.78 18.24
C ILE A 117 0.43 -40.15 18.17
N ASN A 118 1.51 -40.33 18.91
CA ASN A 118 2.38 -41.51 18.89
C ASN A 118 2.94 -41.81 17.49
N SER A 119 3.25 -40.77 16.71
CA SER A 119 4.02 -40.96 15.49
C SER A 119 5.48 -41.27 15.82
N LYS A 120 6.17 -41.95 14.90
CA LYS A 120 7.62 -42.19 14.95
C LYS A 120 8.39 -41.31 13.96
N ASP A 121 7.68 -40.46 13.23
CA ASP A 121 8.27 -39.54 12.28
C ASP A 121 9.06 -38.45 13.01
N ASP A 122 10.09 -37.92 12.36
CA ASP A 122 10.90 -36.80 12.85
C ASP A 122 10.34 -35.49 12.30
N ALA A 123 10.16 -34.48 13.16
CA ALA A 123 9.58 -33.20 12.74
C ALA A 123 10.37 -32.51 11.63
N LYS A 124 11.71 -32.54 11.68
CA LYS A 124 12.56 -31.88 10.68
C LYS A 124 12.51 -32.61 9.33
N GLU A 125 12.51 -33.94 9.35
CA GLU A 125 12.34 -34.75 8.13
C GLU A 125 10.99 -34.48 7.48
N MET A 126 9.91 -34.47 8.26
CA MET A 126 8.56 -34.17 7.75
C MET A 126 8.43 -32.74 7.21
N LEU A 127 9.06 -31.76 7.86
CA LEU A 127 9.12 -30.38 7.35
C LEU A 127 9.88 -30.34 6.03
N SER A 128 11.06 -30.95 5.96
CA SER A 128 11.86 -31.00 4.73
C SER A 128 11.08 -31.66 3.58
N ASP A 129 10.41 -32.78 3.84
CA ASP A 129 9.56 -33.47 2.86
C ASP A 129 8.37 -32.60 2.42
N PHE A 130 7.73 -31.91 3.36
CA PHE A 130 6.62 -31.00 3.05
C PHE A 130 7.07 -29.83 2.16
N PHE A 131 8.31 -29.38 2.28
CA PHE A 131 8.90 -28.36 1.40
C PHE A 131 9.72 -28.96 0.24
N ASP A 132 9.46 -30.22 -0.14
CA ASP A 132 10.05 -30.88 -1.31
C ASP A 132 11.60 -30.89 -1.30
N GLY A 133 12.20 -30.95 -0.10
CA GLY A 133 13.64 -30.97 0.13
C GLY A 133 14.34 -29.61 0.10
N GLU A 134 13.59 -28.51 0.03
CA GLU A 134 14.13 -27.15 0.15
C GLU A 134 14.53 -26.80 1.60
N GLU A 135 15.47 -25.86 1.77
CA GLU A 135 15.85 -25.33 3.08
C GLU A 135 14.68 -24.53 3.68
N TYR A 136 13.90 -25.17 4.56
CA TYR A 136 12.69 -24.60 5.12
C TYR A 136 12.98 -23.53 6.17
N GLU A 137 14.16 -23.58 6.80
CA GLU A 137 14.58 -22.67 7.85
C GLU A 137 14.66 -21.21 7.37
N GLU A 138 14.92 -21.01 6.07
CA GLU A 138 14.93 -19.69 5.45
C GLU A 138 13.56 -19.24 4.92
N LYS A 139 12.53 -20.11 4.98
CA LYS A 139 11.21 -19.90 4.37
C LYS A 139 10.09 -19.76 5.39
N ILE A 140 10.18 -20.49 6.50
CA ILE A 140 9.09 -20.58 7.45
C ILE A 140 8.95 -19.27 8.25
N ASN A 141 7.70 -18.81 8.37
CA ASN A 141 7.25 -17.74 9.26
C ASN A 141 7.99 -16.39 9.10
N ILE A 142 8.39 -16.04 7.87
CA ILE A 142 9.12 -14.79 7.61
C ILE A 142 8.23 -13.57 7.83
N GLY A 143 8.64 -12.67 8.73
CA GLY A 143 7.98 -11.38 8.95
C GLY A 143 6.53 -11.55 9.42
N TYR A 144 5.60 -10.86 8.77
CA TYR A 144 4.16 -10.90 9.10
C TYR A 144 3.36 -11.67 8.04
N SER A 145 3.85 -12.85 7.69
CA SER A 145 3.31 -13.69 6.61
C SER A 145 2.17 -14.61 7.04
N GLN A 146 1.84 -14.63 8.34
CA GLN A 146 0.86 -15.54 8.92
C GLN A 146 -0.55 -15.23 8.38
N ARG A 147 -1.32 -16.29 8.11
CA ARG A 147 -2.67 -16.22 7.54
C ARG A 147 -3.69 -16.96 8.38
N MET A 148 -4.95 -16.62 8.17
CA MET A 148 -6.08 -17.24 8.88
C MET A 148 -6.94 -18.05 7.94
N ILE A 149 -7.37 -19.22 8.40
CA ILE A 149 -8.48 -19.95 7.82
C ILE A 149 -9.58 -20.07 8.86
N LEU A 150 -10.74 -19.52 8.55
CA LEU A 150 -11.93 -19.66 9.37
C LEU A 150 -12.79 -20.74 8.75
N VAL A 151 -13.27 -21.70 9.54
CA VAL A 151 -14.18 -22.75 9.08
C VAL A 151 -15.44 -22.72 9.92
N SER A 152 -16.60 -22.49 9.28
CA SER A 152 -17.87 -22.45 9.99
C SER A 152 -19.04 -23.04 9.19
N GLY A 153 -20.06 -23.53 9.90
CA GLY A 153 -21.33 -23.93 9.28
C GLY A 153 -22.09 -22.75 8.67
N ASN A 154 -21.92 -21.54 9.20
CA ASN A 154 -22.57 -20.34 8.68
C ASN A 154 -21.88 -19.05 9.14
N TYR A 155 -21.83 -18.03 8.28
CA TYR A 155 -21.26 -16.73 8.62
C TYR A 155 -22.34 -15.64 8.67
N ARG A 156 -22.30 -14.84 9.74
CA ARG A 156 -23.10 -13.62 9.81
C ARG A 156 -22.48 -12.51 8.97
N LYS A 157 -23.30 -11.55 8.55
CA LYS A 157 -22.86 -10.44 7.68
C LYS A 157 -21.75 -9.63 8.34
N GLU A 158 -21.81 -9.42 9.64
CA GLU A 158 -20.81 -8.69 10.42
C GLU A 158 -19.43 -9.37 10.36
N VAL A 159 -19.40 -10.71 10.41
CA VAL A 159 -18.17 -11.50 10.27
C VAL A 159 -17.59 -11.34 8.87
N THR A 160 -18.42 -11.58 7.84
CA THR A 160 -17.97 -11.45 6.44
C THR A 160 -17.48 -10.04 6.11
N SER A 161 -18.13 -9.00 6.65
CA SER A 161 -17.70 -7.60 6.47
C SER A 161 -16.34 -7.35 7.10
N THR A 162 -16.07 -7.95 8.26
CA THR A 162 -14.79 -7.79 8.97
C THR A 162 -13.67 -8.49 8.20
N VAL A 163 -13.91 -9.71 7.75
CA VAL A 163 -12.98 -10.50 6.92
C VAL A 163 -12.64 -9.75 5.62
N ILE A 164 -13.63 -9.20 4.91
CA ILE A 164 -13.39 -8.40 3.69
C ILE A 164 -12.56 -7.15 4.01
N TRP A 165 -12.80 -6.50 5.15
CA TRP A 165 -11.98 -5.37 5.57
C TRP A 165 -10.53 -5.77 5.85
N LEU A 166 -10.30 -6.90 6.53
CA LEU A 166 -8.96 -7.44 6.79
C LEU A 166 -8.20 -7.70 5.47
N LEU A 167 -8.84 -8.39 4.52
CA LEU A 167 -8.27 -8.66 3.19
C LEU A 167 -7.89 -7.39 2.43
N ASN A 168 -8.77 -6.39 2.42
CA ASN A 168 -8.48 -5.11 1.75
C ASN A 168 -7.30 -4.36 2.39
N ASN A 169 -7.00 -4.63 3.65
CA ASN A 169 -5.85 -4.08 4.37
C ASN A 169 -4.62 -5.00 4.35
N GLY A 170 -4.62 -6.04 3.52
CA GLY A 170 -3.49 -6.94 3.32
C GLY A 170 -3.29 -7.96 4.43
N ILE A 171 -4.33 -8.24 5.23
CA ILE A 171 -4.33 -9.33 6.21
C ILE A 171 -4.99 -10.55 5.55
N ASP A 172 -4.23 -11.63 5.39
CA ASP A 172 -4.70 -12.83 4.72
C ASP A 172 -5.68 -13.61 5.61
N VAL A 173 -6.91 -13.74 5.13
CA VAL A 173 -7.97 -14.51 5.78
C VAL A 173 -8.86 -15.17 4.75
N THR A 174 -9.00 -16.47 4.89
CA THR A 174 -9.89 -17.30 4.07
C THR A 174 -11.03 -17.85 4.93
N CYS A 175 -12.24 -17.86 4.40
CA CYS A 175 -13.43 -18.42 5.05
C CYS A 175 -13.96 -19.62 4.26
N PHE A 176 -14.10 -20.75 4.95
CA PHE A 176 -14.75 -21.96 4.45
C PHE A 176 -16.09 -22.18 5.14
N LYS A 177 -17.11 -22.43 4.32
CA LYS A 177 -18.39 -22.93 4.80
C LYS A 177 -18.38 -24.45 4.79
N ALA A 178 -18.53 -25.07 5.95
CA ALA A 178 -18.64 -26.52 6.11
C ALA A 178 -20.13 -26.93 6.21
N THR A 179 -20.63 -27.70 5.24
CA THR A 179 -22.06 -28.06 5.17
C THR A 179 -22.23 -29.58 5.18
N PRO A 180 -22.82 -30.18 6.25
CA PRO A 180 -23.12 -31.59 6.26
C PRO A 180 -24.45 -31.90 5.55
N TYR A 181 -24.47 -33.04 4.88
CA TYR A 181 -25.57 -33.59 4.12
C TYR A 181 -25.80 -35.04 4.56
N LYS A 182 -27.07 -35.46 4.60
CA LYS A 182 -27.43 -36.86 4.88
C LYS A 182 -27.89 -37.56 3.60
N ILE A 183 -27.25 -38.69 3.29
CA ILE A 183 -27.57 -39.55 2.14
C ILE A 183 -27.79 -40.98 2.64
N GLY A 184 -29.06 -41.37 2.76
CA GLY A 184 -29.42 -42.64 3.40
C GLY A 184 -28.91 -42.68 4.85
N GLU A 185 -28.10 -43.69 5.18
CA GLU A 185 -27.44 -43.85 6.49
C GLU A 185 -26.08 -43.15 6.57
N ASN A 186 -25.56 -42.62 5.46
CA ASN A 186 -24.25 -41.99 5.41
C ASN A 186 -24.35 -40.45 5.48
N TYR A 187 -23.24 -39.82 5.86
CA TYR A 187 -23.08 -38.37 5.83
C TYR A 187 -22.01 -37.97 4.82
N VAL A 188 -22.24 -36.85 4.15
CA VAL A 188 -21.28 -36.18 3.27
C VAL A 188 -21.09 -34.76 3.78
N ILE A 189 -19.86 -34.23 3.76
CA ILE A 189 -19.59 -32.84 4.12
C ILE A 189 -18.93 -32.12 2.96
N ASP A 190 -19.40 -30.90 2.68
CA ASP A 190 -18.83 -30.00 1.69
C ASP A 190 -18.09 -28.86 2.39
N PHE A 191 -16.85 -28.60 1.99
CA PHE A 191 -16.05 -27.47 2.43
C PHE A 191 -15.90 -26.48 1.28
N ARG A 192 -16.66 -25.39 1.35
CA ARG A 192 -16.69 -24.40 0.27
C ARG A 192 -16.03 -23.10 0.72
N GLN A 193 -14.97 -22.68 0.03
CA GLN A 193 -14.41 -21.34 0.19
C GLN A 193 -15.45 -20.29 -0.23
N ILE A 194 -15.77 -19.36 0.66
CA ILE A 194 -16.74 -18.28 0.43
C ILE A 194 -16.09 -16.90 0.40
N ILE A 195 -14.94 -16.71 1.05
CA ILE A 195 -14.18 -15.46 1.07
C ILE A 195 -12.67 -15.78 1.11
N PRO A 196 -11.84 -15.14 0.27
CA PRO A 196 -12.27 -14.55 -1.00
C PRO A 196 -12.89 -15.66 -1.89
N LEU A 197 -13.76 -15.30 -2.84
CA LEU A 197 -14.12 -16.27 -3.89
C LEU A 197 -12.85 -16.57 -4.69
N LYS A 198 -12.58 -17.85 -5.01
CA LYS A 198 -11.34 -18.26 -5.70
C LYS A 198 -11.01 -17.38 -6.91
N ASP A 199 -12.00 -17.09 -7.76
CA ASP A 199 -11.81 -16.26 -8.96
C ASP A 199 -11.55 -14.76 -8.68
N ALA A 200 -11.79 -14.30 -7.44
CA ALA A 200 -11.63 -12.91 -7.01
C ALA A 200 -10.37 -12.66 -6.16
N GLU A 201 -9.63 -13.71 -5.82
CA GLU A 201 -8.47 -13.65 -4.92
C GLU A 201 -7.36 -12.76 -5.47
N GLU A 202 -6.92 -12.99 -6.71
CA GLU A 202 -5.91 -12.15 -7.37
C GLU A 202 -6.30 -10.67 -7.45
N TYR A 203 -7.59 -10.39 -7.63
CA TYR A 203 -8.10 -9.03 -7.74
C TYR A 203 -8.04 -8.29 -6.39
N ILE A 204 -8.38 -9.00 -5.30
CA ILE A 204 -8.31 -8.45 -3.94
C ILE A 204 -6.86 -8.16 -3.56
N ILE A 205 -5.92 -9.05 -3.89
CA ILE A 205 -4.47 -8.83 -3.67
C ILE A 205 -4.01 -7.54 -4.37
N LYS A 206 -4.36 -7.35 -5.65
CA LYS A 206 -4.01 -6.14 -6.42
C LYS A 206 -4.57 -4.86 -5.80
N ILE A 207 -5.79 -4.91 -5.23
CA ILE A 207 -6.39 -3.77 -4.53
C ILE A 207 -5.61 -3.43 -3.27
N ALA A 208 -5.29 -4.42 -2.44
CA ALA A 208 -4.55 -4.21 -1.19
C ALA A 208 -3.16 -3.60 -1.46
N GLU A 209 -2.43 -4.09 -2.46
CA GLU A 209 -1.15 -3.52 -2.87
C GLU A 209 -1.26 -2.07 -3.34
N LYS A 210 -2.28 -1.77 -4.14
CA LYS A 210 -2.54 -0.40 -4.63
C LYS A 210 -2.80 0.55 -3.46
N GLN A 211 -3.64 0.14 -2.50
CA GLN A 211 -3.94 0.96 -1.31
C GLN A 211 -2.71 1.21 -0.45
N LYS A 212 -1.85 0.20 -0.27
CA LYS A 212 -0.57 0.34 0.44
C LYS A 212 0.35 1.36 -0.25
N LYS A 213 0.47 1.28 -1.59
CA LYS A 213 1.22 2.25 -2.41
C LYS A 213 0.64 3.66 -2.32
N GLU A 214 -0.68 3.81 -2.39
CA GLU A 214 -1.36 5.11 -2.30
C GLU A 214 -1.16 5.77 -0.92
N THR A 215 -1.26 4.99 0.17
CA THR A 215 -1.02 5.46 1.54
C THR A 215 0.42 5.94 1.70
N LEU A 216 1.40 5.19 1.19
CA LEU A 216 2.80 5.60 1.19
C LEU A 216 3.00 6.89 0.39
N ASN A 217 2.40 6.99 -0.80
CA ASN A 217 2.47 8.19 -1.64
C ASN A 217 1.86 9.42 -0.96
N GLN A 218 0.75 9.28 -0.22
CA GLN A 218 0.16 10.37 0.54
C GLN A 218 1.09 10.86 1.67
N ARG A 219 1.71 9.94 2.42
CA ARG A 219 2.70 10.30 3.46
C ARG A 219 3.90 11.04 2.86
N VAL A 220 4.44 10.53 1.74
CA VAL A 220 5.54 11.18 1.03
C VAL A 220 5.15 12.57 0.55
N ARG A 221 3.96 12.73 -0.05
CA ARG A 221 3.44 14.05 -0.47
C ARG A 221 3.33 15.02 0.69
N GLY A 222 2.78 14.60 1.83
CA GLY A 222 2.69 15.43 3.03
C GLY A 222 4.06 15.89 3.53
N SER A 223 5.04 14.99 3.58
CA SER A 223 6.43 15.34 3.94
C SER A 223 7.07 16.32 2.96
N GLN A 224 6.86 16.15 1.65
CA GLN A 224 7.37 17.05 0.61
C GLN A 224 6.74 18.46 0.68
N GLN A 225 5.43 18.53 0.96
CA GLN A 225 4.71 19.80 1.14
C GLN A 225 5.26 20.59 2.33
N GLU A 226 5.57 19.92 3.44
CA GLU A 226 6.16 20.57 4.62
C GLU A 226 7.56 21.11 4.30
N LYS A 227 8.41 20.32 3.62
CA LYS A 227 9.74 20.79 3.19
C LYS A 227 9.67 22.05 2.31
N MET A 228 8.72 22.12 1.39
CA MET A 228 8.50 23.31 0.55
C MET A 228 8.08 24.53 1.36
N LYS A 229 7.16 24.34 2.33
CA LYS A 229 6.73 25.43 3.20
C LYS A 229 7.91 25.98 4.04
N VAL A 230 8.73 25.08 4.60
CA VAL A 230 9.94 25.46 5.35
C VAL A 230 10.91 26.21 4.45
N PHE A 231 11.21 25.69 3.26
CA PHE A 231 12.09 26.34 2.30
C PHE A 231 11.64 27.77 1.97
N TRP A 232 10.35 27.95 1.65
CA TRP A 232 9.83 29.28 1.34
C TRP A 232 9.84 30.22 2.55
N SER A 233 9.69 29.69 3.77
CA SER A 233 9.86 30.49 4.98
C SER A 233 11.28 31.02 5.12
N GLU A 234 12.28 30.16 4.94
CA GLU A 234 13.70 30.55 4.99
C GLU A 234 14.08 31.50 3.85
N PHE A 235 13.57 31.27 2.63
CA PHE A 235 13.76 32.16 1.48
C PHE A 235 13.18 33.55 1.74
N LEU A 236 11.93 33.65 2.22
CA LEU A 236 11.28 34.93 2.48
C LEU A 236 11.96 35.68 3.63
N GLU A 237 12.42 34.97 4.66
CA GLU A 237 13.23 35.56 5.73
C GLU A 237 14.54 36.14 5.17
N ALA A 238 15.27 35.39 4.35
CA ALA A 238 16.50 35.86 3.71
C ALA A 238 16.24 37.06 2.79
N SER A 239 15.19 37.02 1.97
CA SER A 239 14.79 38.14 1.10
C SER A 239 14.48 39.41 1.89
N SER A 240 13.82 39.27 3.06
CA SER A 240 13.45 40.42 3.90
C SER A 240 14.64 41.20 4.47
N LYS A 241 15.83 40.59 4.48
CA LYS A 241 17.07 41.18 4.99
C LYS A 241 17.86 41.94 3.91
N LEU A 242 17.45 41.84 2.64
CA LEU A 242 18.12 42.50 1.50
C LEU A 242 17.24 43.61 0.93
N GLU A 243 17.77 44.84 0.86
CA GLU A 243 17.01 46.00 0.34
C GLU A 243 16.53 45.79 -1.11
N GLN A 244 17.32 45.09 -1.91
CA GLN A 244 17.05 44.86 -3.33
C GLN A 244 15.86 43.92 -3.56
N THR A 245 15.59 42.98 -2.65
CA THR A 245 14.56 41.95 -2.85
C THR A 245 13.40 42.05 -1.87
N LYS A 246 13.56 42.73 -0.73
CA LYS A 246 12.53 42.84 0.32
C LYS A 246 11.18 43.32 -0.22
N HIS A 247 11.17 44.42 -0.96
CA HIS A 247 9.94 45.01 -1.53
C HIS A 247 9.28 44.11 -2.60
N LEU A 248 10.05 43.24 -3.26
CA LEU A 248 9.52 42.29 -4.26
C LEU A 248 8.75 41.12 -3.62
N THR A 249 9.05 40.83 -2.34
CA THR A 249 8.52 39.65 -1.64
C THR A 249 7.65 39.98 -0.42
N GLU A 250 7.47 41.26 -0.08
CA GLU A 250 6.80 41.71 1.15
C GLU A 250 5.35 41.20 1.30
N ASN A 251 4.66 40.99 0.17
CA ASN A 251 3.27 40.52 0.13
C ASN A 251 3.15 39.01 -0.08
N LEU A 252 4.27 38.28 -0.08
CA LEU A 252 4.29 36.82 -0.26
C LEU A 252 4.22 36.11 1.09
N THR A 253 3.70 34.88 1.08
CA THR A 253 3.62 34.03 2.27
C THR A 253 4.10 32.63 1.93
N ALA A 254 4.86 32.02 2.83
CA ALA A 254 5.32 30.65 2.70
C ALA A 254 4.12 29.68 2.66
N ARG A 255 4.02 28.91 1.57
CA ARG A 255 2.96 27.92 1.32
C ARG A 255 3.60 26.61 0.85
N PRO A 256 2.90 25.47 0.98
CA PRO A 256 3.36 24.19 0.44
C PRO A 256 3.22 24.16 -1.09
N ALA A 257 4.02 24.97 -1.78
CA ALA A 257 3.97 25.16 -3.22
C ALA A 257 5.33 24.90 -3.85
N THR A 258 5.35 24.41 -5.09
CA THR A 258 6.58 24.23 -5.88
C THR A 258 7.15 25.53 -6.42
N TRP A 259 6.40 26.63 -6.35
CA TRP A 259 6.87 27.94 -6.80
C TRP A 259 6.19 29.08 -6.03
N ILE A 260 6.83 30.25 -6.05
CA ILE A 260 6.24 31.55 -5.73
C ILE A 260 6.38 32.46 -6.93
N SER A 261 5.49 33.44 -7.07
CA SER A 261 5.44 34.31 -8.23
C SER A 261 5.56 35.77 -7.82
N VAL A 262 6.41 36.49 -8.53
CA VAL A 262 6.64 37.93 -8.40
C VAL A 262 6.14 38.61 -9.67
N SER A 263 5.45 39.75 -9.48
CA SER A 263 4.87 40.51 -10.58
C SER A 263 5.96 41.22 -11.41
N LEU A 264 5.74 41.30 -12.71
CA LEU A 264 6.54 42.11 -13.64
C LEU A 264 5.75 43.31 -14.18
N GLY A 265 4.60 43.63 -13.57
CA GLY A 265 3.78 44.80 -13.92
C GLY A 265 2.72 44.56 -14.99
N LYS A 266 2.69 43.40 -15.65
CA LYS A 266 1.67 43.06 -16.67
C LYS A 266 1.02 41.70 -16.40
N GLN A 267 -0.31 41.65 -16.52
CA GLN A 267 -1.07 40.42 -16.30
C GLN A 267 -0.65 39.34 -17.31
N GLY A 268 -0.44 38.13 -16.82
CA GLY A 268 -0.03 36.99 -17.63
C GLY A 268 1.48 36.91 -17.88
N ILE A 269 2.30 37.83 -17.35
CA ILE A 269 3.76 37.75 -17.40
C ILE A 269 4.31 37.88 -15.98
N THR A 270 4.90 36.80 -15.44
CA THR A 270 5.40 36.76 -14.06
C THR A 270 6.83 36.21 -14.00
N LEU A 271 7.56 36.59 -12.96
CA LEU A 271 8.79 35.92 -12.57
C LEU A 271 8.43 34.86 -11.53
N ASN A 272 8.57 33.58 -11.87
CA ASN A 272 8.33 32.47 -10.97
C ASN A 272 9.67 31.94 -10.43
N LEU A 273 9.78 31.86 -9.10
CA LEU A 273 10.86 31.16 -8.42
C LEU A 273 10.35 29.77 -8.09
N VAL A 274 11.02 28.74 -8.59
CA VAL A 274 10.58 27.34 -8.59
C VAL A 274 11.60 26.49 -7.87
N VAL A 275 11.13 25.60 -6.99
CA VAL A 275 11.95 24.56 -6.37
C VAL A 275 11.33 23.19 -6.54
N SER A 276 12.19 22.19 -6.68
CA SER A 276 11.79 20.80 -6.82
C SER A 276 12.79 19.88 -6.13
N GLY A 277 12.51 18.57 -6.15
CA GLY A 277 13.47 17.58 -5.71
C GLY A 277 14.70 17.43 -6.61
N LYS A 278 14.78 18.15 -7.74
CA LYS A 278 15.82 17.96 -8.78
C LYS A 278 16.46 19.26 -9.27
N TYR A 279 15.87 20.41 -8.98
CA TYR A 279 16.39 21.70 -9.43
C TYR A 279 15.80 22.85 -8.62
N ALA A 280 16.53 23.97 -8.63
CA ALA A 280 16.01 25.32 -8.38
C ALA A 280 16.00 26.10 -9.69
N ARG A 281 14.99 26.95 -9.92
CA ARG A 281 14.83 27.69 -11.18
C ARG A 281 14.18 29.04 -10.94
N ALA A 282 14.67 30.08 -11.62
CA ALA A 282 13.95 31.32 -11.82
C ALA A 282 13.49 31.40 -13.28
N GLU A 283 12.21 31.66 -13.51
CA GLU A 283 11.65 31.68 -14.87
C GLU A 283 10.70 32.85 -15.10
N ILE A 284 10.85 33.54 -16.23
CA ILE A 284 9.82 34.41 -16.79
C ILE A 284 8.79 33.51 -17.46
N TYR A 285 7.58 33.54 -16.94
CA TYR A 285 6.48 32.71 -17.42
C TYR A 285 5.44 33.57 -18.14
N ILE A 286 5.18 33.25 -19.41
CA ILE A 286 4.29 34.02 -20.28
C ILE A 286 3.04 33.18 -20.54
N THR A 287 1.89 33.68 -20.08
CA THR A 287 0.60 33.00 -20.06
C THR A 287 -0.58 33.97 -20.16
N CYS A 288 -0.60 34.83 -21.17
CA CYS A 288 -1.67 35.79 -21.46
C CYS A 288 -2.95 35.17 -22.06
N GLY A 289 -3.17 33.85 -21.90
CA GLY A 289 -4.39 33.15 -22.34
C GLY A 289 -4.49 32.82 -23.83
N ASP A 290 -3.68 33.45 -24.68
CA ASP A 290 -3.64 33.20 -26.13
C ASP A 290 -2.24 32.79 -26.60
N ARG A 291 -2.17 31.73 -27.43
CA ARG A 291 -0.90 31.15 -27.88
C ARG A 291 -0.11 32.11 -28.77
N ASP A 292 -0.78 32.76 -29.72
CA ASP A 292 -0.10 33.64 -30.68
C ASP A 292 0.39 34.91 -29.99
N ILE A 293 -0.38 35.45 -29.04
CA ILE A 293 0.05 36.56 -28.18
C ILE A 293 1.28 36.14 -27.36
N ASN A 294 1.25 34.99 -26.67
CA ASN A 294 2.38 34.53 -25.87
C ASN A 294 3.65 34.31 -26.70
N LYS A 295 3.50 33.84 -27.94
CA LYS A 295 4.64 33.65 -28.85
C LYS A 295 5.19 34.99 -29.33
N ARG A 296 4.32 35.94 -29.71
CA ARG A 296 4.76 37.29 -30.09
C ARG A 296 5.49 38.01 -28.96
N ILE A 297 5.00 37.87 -27.72
CA ILE A 297 5.68 38.42 -26.53
C ILE A 297 7.05 37.79 -26.36
N PHE A 298 7.13 36.45 -26.43
CA PHE A 298 8.40 35.74 -26.36
C PHE A 298 9.37 36.18 -27.46
N ASP A 299 8.91 36.22 -28.72
CA ASP A 299 9.70 36.62 -29.89
C ASP A 299 10.17 38.08 -29.76
N THR A 300 9.41 38.93 -29.05
CA THR A 300 9.81 40.31 -28.75
C THR A 300 10.94 40.36 -27.72
N PHE A 301 10.89 39.55 -26.66
CA PHE A 301 12.01 39.43 -25.73
C PHE A 301 13.24 38.80 -26.40
N GLU A 302 13.04 37.79 -27.23
CA GLU A 302 14.14 37.07 -27.89
C GLU A 302 14.94 37.97 -28.84
N LYS A 303 14.31 38.95 -29.49
CA LYS A 303 15.02 39.99 -30.27
C LYS A 303 16.01 40.80 -29.44
N GLU A 304 15.74 40.97 -28.15
CA GLU A 304 16.60 41.70 -27.21
C GLU A 304 17.44 40.75 -26.34
N LYS A 305 17.51 39.45 -26.69
CA LYS A 305 18.17 38.40 -25.90
C LYS A 305 19.57 38.78 -25.42
N GLU A 306 20.45 39.19 -26.33
CA GLU A 306 21.84 39.50 -25.99
C GLU A 306 21.94 40.65 -24.98
N LYS A 307 21.11 41.68 -25.15
CA LYS A 307 21.06 42.81 -24.22
C LYS A 307 20.47 42.40 -22.87
N ILE A 308 19.42 41.59 -22.87
CA ILE A 308 18.80 41.07 -21.65
C ILE A 308 19.82 40.22 -20.88
N GLU A 309 20.50 39.28 -21.54
CA GLU A 309 21.52 38.42 -20.90
C GLU A 309 22.71 39.23 -20.37
N GLN A 310 23.11 40.30 -21.08
CA GLN A 310 24.12 41.24 -20.60
C GLN A 310 23.65 42.04 -19.38
N GLU A 311 22.40 42.53 -19.37
CA GLU A 311 21.82 43.31 -18.26
C GLU A 311 21.61 42.45 -17.00
N VAL A 312 21.16 41.19 -17.14
CA VAL A 312 21.00 40.27 -15.99
C VAL A 312 22.33 39.63 -15.57
N GLY A 313 23.35 39.63 -16.43
CA GLY A 313 24.70 39.14 -16.12
C GLY A 313 24.87 37.63 -16.13
N PHE A 314 23.96 36.88 -16.77
CA PHE A 314 24.08 35.43 -16.98
C PHE A 314 23.28 34.97 -18.20
N ASN A 315 23.66 33.80 -18.73
CA ASN A 315 22.95 33.18 -19.84
C ASN A 315 21.60 32.60 -19.38
N LEU A 316 20.59 32.74 -20.23
CA LEU A 316 19.26 32.23 -20.02
C LEU A 316 18.94 31.11 -21.02
N THR A 317 18.07 30.20 -20.60
CA THR A 317 17.46 29.22 -21.52
C THR A 317 16.14 29.77 -22.02
N TRP A 318 16.05 29.95 -23.33
CA TRP A 318 14.91 30.52 -24.02
C TRP A 318 14.07 29.40 -24.61
N GLU A 319 12.87 29.22 -24.08
CA GLU A 319 11.95 28.16 -24.50
C GLU A 319 10.65 28.77 -25.01
N ARG A 320 10.54 28.88 -26.34
CA ARG A 320 9.31 29.32 -26.99
C ARG A 320 8.14 28.38 -26.72
N MET A 321 8.41 27.08 -26.56
CA MET A 321 7.43 26.02 -26.24
C MET A 321 6.27 25.97 -27.26
N ASP A 322 6.58 25.76 -28.54
CA ASP A 322 5.57 25.82 -29.62
C ASP A 322 4.42 24.84 -29.44
N ASN A 323 4.64 23.70 -28.80
CA ASN A 323 3.59 22.73 -28.49
C ASN A 323 2.68 23.12 -27.31
N LYS A 324 2.91 24.26 -26.67
CA LYS A 324 2.11 24.77 -25.54
C LYS A 324 1.60 26.18 -25.81
N VAL A 325 0.54 26.56 -25.09
CA VAL A 325 0.02 27.94 -25.09
C VAL A 325 1.03 28.89 -24.46
N THR A 326 1.77 28.45 -23.43
CA THR A 326 2.70 29.28 -22.67
C THR A 326 4.10 29.30 -23.27
N SER A 327 4.91 30.28 -22.87
CA SER A 327 6.33 30.39 -23.21
C SER A 327 7.14 30.67 -21.95
N ARG A 328 8.44 30.37 -21.98
CA ARG A 328 9.30 30.52 -20.81
C ARG A 328 10.71 30.98 -21.15
N ILE A 329 11.28 31.83 -20.30
CA ILE A 329 12.71 32.15 -20.29
C ILE A 329 13.23 31.84 -18.88
N LYS A 330 14.25 30.99 -18.72
CA LYS A 330 14.66 30.48 -17.40
C LYS A 330 16.15 30.51 -17.14
N ARG A 331 16.50 30.62 -15.86
CA ARG A 331 17.79 30.21 -15.27
C ARG A 331 17.50 28.99 -14.39
N GLU A 332 18.23 27.89 -14.59
CA GLU A 332 17.99 26.62 -13.88
C GLU A 332 19.29 26.04 -13.36
N ASN A 333 19.27 25.58 -12.11
CA ASN A 333 20.36 24.79 -11.53
C ASN A 333 19.82 23.39 -11.14
N ASN A 334 20.31 22.37 -11.84
CA ASN A 334 19.91 20.97 -11.69
C ASN A 334 20.69 20.20 -10.62
N THR A 335 21.60 20.84 -9.89
CA THR A 335 22.33 20.21 -8.77
C THR A 335 21.58 20.33 -7.44
N LEU A 336 20.62 21.27 -7.35
CA LEU A 336 19.93 21.64 -6.12
C LEU A 336 18.62 20.91 -5.92
N SER A 337 18.29 20.56 -4.68
CA SER A 337 17.07 19.86 -4.30
C SER A 337 16.43 20.42 -3.04
N VAL A 338 15.15 20.81 -3.11
CA VAL A 338 14.36 21.20 -1.91
C VAL A 338 14.10 20.01 -0.97
N TYR A 339 14.46 18.80 -1.37
CA TYR A 339 14.31 17.62 -0.50
C TYR A 339 15.54 17.35 0.35
N LYS A 340 16.66 18.04 0.10
CA LYS A 340 17.91 18.00 0.86
C LYS A 340 18.09 19.33 1.58
N LYS A 341 18.15 19.32 2.91
CA LYS A 341 18.22 20.58 3.68
C LYS A 341 19.58 21.26 3.51
N GLU A 342 20.60 20.49 3.18
CA GLU A 342 21.97 20.92 2.95
C GLU A 342 22.07 21.85 1.73
N ASP A 343 21.18 21.67 0.74
CA ASP A 343 21.14 22.48 -0.48
C ASP A 343 20.44 23.85 -0.27
N TYR A 344 19.77 24.06 0.87
CA TYR A 344 18.92 25.24 1.10
C TYR A 344 19.69 26.57 0.98
N PRO A 345 20.86 26.73 1.62
CA PRO A 345 21.61 27.99 1.53
C PRO A 345 21.97 28.36 0.08
N GLU A 346 22.51 27.41 -0.68
CA GLU A 346 22.90 27.62 -2.09
C GLU A 346 21.67 27.87 -2.98
N ALA A 347 20.56 27.15 -2.74
CA ALA A 347 19.32 27.35 -3.48
C ALA A 347 18.67 28.71 -3.19
N ILE A 348 18.68 29.15 -1.94
CA ILE A 348 18.18 30.47 -1.54
C ILE A 348 19.03 31.56 -2.19
N GLU A 349 20.36 31.45 -2.11
CA GLU A 349 21.28 32.41 -2.74
C GLU A 349 21.05 32.48 -4.26
N PHE A 350 20.98 31.34 -4.94
CA PHE A 350 20.70 31.26 -6.37
C PHE A 350 19.38 31.94 -6.75
N LEU A 351 18.31 31.71 -5.98
CA LEU A 351 17.00 32.31 -6.25
C LEU A 351 16.95 33.81 -5.92
N LEU A 352 17.64 34.25 -4.87
CA LEU A 352 17.74 35.67 -4.51
C LEU A 352 18.51 36.45 -5.56
N GLU A 353 19.67 35.95 -6.00
CA GLU A 353 20.44 36.57 -7.09
C GLU A 353 19.61 36.64 -8.37
N SER A 354 18.89 35.57 -8.70
CA SER A 354 18.02 35.55 -9.87
C SER A 354 16.85 36.52 -9.74
N LEU A 355 16.25 36.63 -8.56
CA LEU A 355 15.17 37.58 -8.27
C LEU A 355 15.67 39.03 -8.43
N GLU A 356 16.78 39.36 -7.78
CA GLU A 356 17.41 40.69 -7.80
C GLU A 356 17.74 41.13 -9.22
N LYS A 357 18.33 40.24 -10.03
CA LYS A 357 18.81 40.61 -11.38
C LYS A 357 17.72 40.50 -12.45
N MET A 358 16.84 39.50 -12.39
CA MET A 358 15.84 39.29 -13.45
C MET A 358 14.64 40.23 -13.31
N GLN A 359 14.16 40.47 -12.09
CA GLN A 359 12.92 41.23 -11.90
C GLN A 359 12.98 42.65 -12.51
N PRO A 360 13.96 43.51 -12.16
CA PRO A 360 13.98 44.88 -12.67
C PRO A 360 14.24 44.95 -14.17
N VAL A 361 15.10 44.06 -14.69
CA VAL A 361 15.40 43.97 -16.13
C VAL A 361 14.14 43.59 -16.89
N PHE A 362 13.50 42.46 -16.55
CA PHE A 362 12.32 42.03 -17.28
C PHE A 362 11.12 42.95 -17.08
N ALA A 363 10.93 43.58 -15.92
CA ALA A 363 9.89 44.59 -15.72
C ALA A 363 10.02 45.76 -16.72
N LYS A 364 11.24 46.28 -16.90
CA LYS A 364 11.55 47.32 -17.91
C LYS A 364 11.25 46.88 -19.35
N TYR A 365 11.49 45.62 -19.70
CA TYR A 365 11.14 45.11 -21.03
C TYR A 365 9.64 44.85 -21.18
N VAL A 366 8.96 44.42 -20.12
CA VAL A 366 7.51 44.21 -20.08
C VAL A 366 6.75 45.52 -20.27
N GLU A 367 7.22 46.63 -19.67
CA GLU A 367 6.60 47.96 -19.85
C GLU A 367 6.60 48.44 -21.30
N LYS A 368 7.56 47.99 -22.12
CA LYS A 368 7.67 48.36 -23.54
C LYS A 368 6.82 47.49 -24.47
N LEU A 369 6.16 46.46 -23.95
CA LEU A 369 5.34 45.57 -24.75
C LEU A 369 4.03 46.24 -25.14
N ASP A 370 3.89 46.54 -26.43
CA ASP A 370 2.61 46.86 -27.05
C ASP A 370 1.90 45.53 -27.38
N ILE A 371 0.89 45.17 -26.58
CA ILE A 371 0.16 43.87 -26.67
C ILE A 371 -1.26 44.12 -27.12
#